data_AF-A0A022XD91-F1
#
_entry.id   AF-A0A022XD91-F1
#
_cell.length_a   1.000
_cell.length_b   1.000
_cell.length_c   1.000
_cell.angle_alpha   90.00
_cell.angle_beta   90.00
_cell.angle_gamma   90.00
#
_symmetry.space_group_name_H-M   'P 1'
#
loop_
_entity.id
_entity.type
_entity.pdbx_description
1 polymer ?
#
loop_
_entity_poly.entity_id
_entity_poly.type
_entity_poly.pdbx_seq_one_letter_code
_entity_poly.pdbx_strand_id
1 'polypeptide(L)'
;MHSDGVLLALKLYLQTLRQTDHFLSGPLSAALQKLTTQPLLADPEILCLGELNMDLLKPWILEDIRHFTPWIKYNDIPKSERSTQLKTWSKNTFKLFSSQAKLKLEAFQNFGDILDLRKKLLESWLLVQSSTPTHSNLEVLEGLRDIINHQLIFILQGQSEGIASLGREIMLIISCLSTGESGNNRHSLWDPKLASVDFSEGAKSFKSEVVNRSLGRGTESLILLDSYQTWLRAVEARSSLIHGMKADNWEDIVEDDNDEDVIDHIHGCLTEDDPALLQEEHQKSLKIGFKGLQAALADGINLFPESHKALKAVFILRMIREIRNKIPSKLLDGEQLDFARNMTLELHTIIATDIVTQLSTHITKLKPFKNFHKCSGRTLWEGKPELPVQPSPAAFKLLRKLEVSMEDLGPDLWNPTALSVLKVEIKRAINKLLEDNHAKEQADPKTTSFENGVAQQEQQTVSGYDSSTQQDCKIQLLFDLMYLENAMKSNTATRENSLTIHTEALQVENETMETLRKRSIAYWERTRLLFGLLGC
;
A
#
# COMPACT_ATOMS: atom_id res chain seq x y z
N MET A 1 -30.94 -11.11 -11.52
CA MET A 1 -32.21 -10.94 -10.78
C MET A 1 -32.44 -9.50 -10.34
N HIS A 2 -31.50 -8.81 -9.66
CA HIS A 2 -31.73 -7.43 -9.19
C HIS A 2 -31.25 -6.32 -10.15
N SER A 3 -30.15 -6.53 -10.90
CA SER A 3 -29.67 -5.62 -11.95
C SER A 3 -30.63 -5.54 -13.14
N ASP A 4 -31.29 -6.66 -13.43
CA ASP A 4 -32.39 -6.75 -14.41
C ASP A 4 -33.56 -5.83 -14.05
N GLY A 5 -33.75 -5.51 -12.77
CA GLY A 5 -34.82 -4.63 -12.30
C GLY A 5 -34.63 -3.17 -12.74
N VAL A 6 -33.39 -2.66 -12.72
CA VAL A 6 -33.09 -1.29 -13.20
C VAL A 6 -33.28 -1.21 -14.71
N LEU A 7 -32.81 -2.21 -15.46
CA LEU A 7 -33.01 -2.30 -16.90
C LEU A 7 -34.48 -2.41 -17.27
N LEU A 8 -35.24 -3.25 -16.57
CA LEU A 8 -36.68 -3.41 -16.78
C LEU A 8 -37.42 -2.12 -16.49
N ALA A 9 -37.07 -1.41 -15.41
CA ALA A 9 -37.67 -0.13 -15.07
C ALA A 9 -37.42 0.94 -16.16
N LEU A 10 -36.22 1.00 -16.72
CA LEU A 10 -35.93 1.89 -17.86
C LEU A 10 -36.76 1.51 -19.09
N LYS A 11 -36.81 0.21 -19.44
CA LYS A 11 -37.61 -0.27 -20.57
C LYS A 11 -39.09 0.06 -20.41
N LEU A 12 -39.65 -0.12 -19.21
CA LEU A 12 -41.04 0.24 -18.90
C LEU A 12 -41.26 1.74 -19.03
N TYR A 13 -40.35 2.58 -18.51
CA TYR A 13 -40.41 4.03 -18.65
C TYR A 13 -40.45 4.46 -20.13
N LEU A 14 -39.55 3.92 -20.96
CA LEU A 14 -39.49 4.21 -22.40
C LEU A 14 -40.74 3.71 -23.14
N GLN A 15 -41.18 2.49 -22.83
CA GLN A 15 -42.38 1.91 -23.42
C GLN A 15 -43.64 2.70 -23.07
N THR A 16 -43.79 3.14 -21.82
CA THR A 16 -44.93 3.96 -21.40
C THR A 16 -44.99 5.28 -22.18
N LEU A 17 -43.84 5.96 -22.38
CA LEU A 17 -43.81 7.20 -23.17
C LEU A 17 -44.26 6.96 -24.62
N ARG A 18 -43.66 5.97 -25.28
CA ARG A 18 -43.95 5.66 -26.69
C ARG A 18 -45.39 5.21 -26.89
N GLN A 19 -45.89 4.33 -26.02
CA GLN A 19 -47.28 3.85 -26.09
C GLN A 19 -48.29 4.97 -25.80
N THR A 20 -48.01 5.82 -24.81
CA THR A 20 -48.91 6.94 -24.47
C THR A 20 -48.95 7.96 -25.60
N ASP A 21 -47.80 8.32 -26.18
CA ASP A 21 -47.77 9.24 -27.31
C ASP A 21 -48.46 8.65 -28.55
N HIS A 22 -48.16 7.39 -28.87
CA HIS A 22 -48.84 6.68 -29.95
C HIS A 22 -50.35 6.67 -29.74
N PHE A 23 -50.83 6.28 -28.56
CA PHE A 23 -52.25 6.22 -28.24
C PHE A 23 -52.95 7.58 -28.34
N LEU A 24 -52.32 8.64 -27.83
CA LEU A 24 -52.84 10.00 -27.86
C LEU A 24 -52.68 10.69 -29.22
N SER A 25 -51.87 10.13 -30.14
CA SER A 25 -51.60 10.71 -31.46
C SER A 25 -52.73 10.53 -32.48
N GLY A 26 -53.63 9.57 -32.27
CA GLY A 26 -54.69 9.28 -33.23
C GLY A 26 -55.54 8.05 -32.92
N PRO A 27 -54.99 6.90 -32.50
CA PRO A 27 -55.76 5.67 -32.26
C PRO A 27 -56.91 5.85 -31.27
N LEU A 28 -56.69 6.56 -30.17
CA LEU A 28 -57.75 6.86 -29.21
C LEU A 28 -58.86 7.72 -29.85
N SER A 29 -58.48 8.78 -30.56
CA SER A 29 -59.43 9.68 -31.23
C SER A 29 -60.26 8.91 -32.28
N ALA A 30 -59.60 8.10 -33.11
CA ALA A 30 -60.23 7.27 -34.10
C ALA A 30 -61.19 6.23 -33.48
N ALA A 31 -60.80 5.59 -32.37
CA ALA A 31 -61.66 4.66 -31.66
C ALA A 31 -62.90 5.35 -31.05
N LEU A 32 -62.73 6.52 -30.44
CA LEU A 32 -63.84 7.32 -29.92
C LEU A 32 -64.75 7.86 -31.03
N GLN A 33 -64.19 8.20 -32.18
CA GLN A 33 -64.96 8.59 -33.36
C GLN A 33 -65.76 7.39 -33.92
N LYS A 34 -65.17 6.19 -33.99
CA LYS A 34 -65.90 4.97 -34.37
C LYS A 34 -67.09 4.73 -33.43
N LEU A 35 -66.89 4.91 -32.13
CA LEU A 35 -67.94 4.71 -31.12
C LEU A 35 -69.09 5.75 -31.18
N THR A 36 -68.82 6.96 -31.71
CA THR A 36 -69.82 8.04 -31.81
C THR A 36 -70.50 8.13 -33.18
N THR A 37 -70.06 7.37 -34.18
CA THR A 37 -70.57 7.45 -35.57
C THR A 37 -71.62 6.40 -35.91
N GLN A 38 -71.69 5.29 -35.17
CA GLN A 38 -72.65 4.21 -35.41
C GLN A 38 -73.32 3.76 -34.11
N PRO A 39 -74.59 3.32 -34.16
CA PRO A 39 -75.24 2.71 -33.00
C PRO A 39 -74.43 1.51 -32.49
N LEU A 40 -74.32 1.36 -31.17
CA LEU A 40 -73.45 0.35 -30.55
C LEU A 40 -73.80 -1.07 -31.00
N LEU A 41 -75.10 -1.37 -31.17
CA LEU A 41 -75.58 -2.68 -31.63
C LEU A 41 -75.49 -2.90 -33.15
N ALA A 42 -75.00 -1.91 -33.90
CA ALA A 42 -74.73 -2.00 -35.33
C ALA A 42 -73.24 -2.26 -35.63
N ASP A 43 -72.36 -2.26 -34.63
CA ASP A 43 -70.93 -2.57 -34.83
C ASP A 43 -70.76 -4.05 -35.24
N PRO A 44 -70.10 -4.33 -36.38
CA PRO A 44 -69.87 -5.70 -36.83
C PRO A 44 -69.11 -6.56 -35.81
N GLU A 45 -68.22 -5.97 -35.00
CA GLU A 45 -67.48 -6.72 -33.96
C GLU A 45 -68.41 -7.22 -32.85
N ILE A 46 -69.44 -6.45 -32.50
CA ILE A 46 -70.46 -6.83 -31.50
C ILE A 46 -71.44 -7.84 -32.09
N LEU A 47 -71.80 -7.69 -33.37
CA LEU A 47 -72.67 -8.63 -34.08
C LEU A 47 -72.00 -10.00 -34.30
N CYS A 48 -70.67 -10.06 -34.39
CA CYS A 48 -69.92 -11.31 -34.51
C CYS A 48 -69.80 -12.10 -33.19
N LEU A 49 -70.21 -11.53 -32.06
CA LEU A 49 -70.25 -12.24 -30.79
C LEU A 49 -71.46 -13.17 -30.77
N GLY A 50 -71.25 -14.43 -31.16
CA GLY A 50 -72.31 -15.45 -31.23
C GLY A 50 -73.08 -15.66 -29.92
N GLU A 51 -72.47 -15.34 -28.77
CA GLU A 51 -73.08 -15.41 -27.45
C GLU A 51 -74.27 -14.44 -27.27
N LEU A 52 -74.24 -13.29 -27.95
CA LEU A 52 -75.28 -12.26 -27.85
C LEU A 52 -76.53 -12.60 -28.68
N ASN A 53 -76.45 -13.55 -29.62
CA ASN A 53 -77.58 -13.99 -30.47
C ASN A 53 -78.42 -12.82 -31.02
N MET A 54 -77.74 -11.76 -31.48
CA MET A 54 -78.37 -10.51 -31.91
C MET A 54 -79.35 -10.69 -33.08
N ASP A 55 -79.20 -11.75 -33.88
CA ASP A 55 -80.10 -12.11 -34.97
C ASP A 55 -81.50 -12.51 -34.48
N LEU A 56 -81.60 -13.13 -33.29
CA LEU A 56 -82.86 -13.55 -32.68
C LEU A 56 -83.45 -12.46 -31.79
N LEU A 57 -82.60 -11.72 -31.06
CA LEU A 57 -83.02 -10.73 -30.08
C LEU A 57 -83.30 -9.35 -30.70
N LYS A 58 -82.80 -9.05 -31.91
CA LYS A 58 -83.01 -7.77 -32.60
C LYS A 58 -84.45 -7.24 -32.51
N PRO A 59 -85.51 -8.04 -32.76
CA PRO A 59 -86.90 -7.55 -32.76
C PRO A 59 -87.44 -7.21 -31.37
N TRP A 60 -86.82 -7.74 -30.31
CA TRP A 60 -87.25 -7.58 -28.91
C TRP A 60 -86.53 -6.43 -28.19
N ILE A 61 -85.52 -5.84 -28.84
CA ILE A 61 -84.77 -4.68 -28.31
C ILE A 61 -85.55 -3.41 -28.63
N LEU A 62 -85.80 -2.60 -27.60
CA LEU A 62 -86.43 -1.28 -27.73
C LEU A 62 -85.69 -0.41 -28.75
N GLU A 63 -86.45 0.36 -29.52
CA GLU A 63 -85.92 1.18 -30.61
C GLU A 63 -84.85 2.18 -30.14
N ASP A 64 -85.02 2.74 -28.94
CA ASP A 64 -84.06 3.64 -28.30
C ASP A 64 -82.72 2.96 -28.01
N ILE A 65 -82.75 1.68 -27.63
CA ILE A 65 -81.55 0.88 -27.33
C ILE A 65 -80.88 0.44 -28.65
N ARG A 66 -81.68 0.12 -29.67
CA ARG A 66 -81.18 -0.26 -31.00
C ARG A 66 -80.43 0.90 -31.69
N HIS A 67 -80.90 2.13 -31.52
CA HIS A 67 -80.29 3.33 -32.11
C HIS A 67 -79.37 4.07 -31.14
N PHE A 68 -79.10 3.50 -29.96
CA PHE A 68 -78.25 4.13 -28.97
C PHE A 68 -76.84 4.34 -29.53
N THR A 69 -76.48 5.61 -29.69
CA THR A 69 -75.14 6.04 -30.06
C THR A 69 -74.57 6.79 -28.84
N PRO A 70 -73.51 6.27 -28.20
CA PRO A 70 -72.88 6.94 -27.08
C PRO A 70 -72.44 8.34 -27.48
N TRP A 71 -72.77 9.33 -26.67
CA TRP A 71 -72.26 10.68 -26.86
C TRP A 71 -71.10 10.93 -25.92
N ILE A 72 -69.90 11.07 -26.48
CA ILE A 72 -68.67 11.30 -25.73
C ILE A 72 -68.16 12.70 -26.08
N LYS A 73 -68.06 13.58 -25.08
CA LYS A 73 -67.33 14.84 -25.21
C LYS A 73 -65.84 14.56 -25.19
N TYR A 74 -65.25 14.34 -26.35
CA TYR A 74 -63.80 14.25 -26.50
C TYR A 74 -63.32 15.36 -27.44
N ASN A 75 -62.42 16.20 -26.94
CA ASN A 75 -61.67 17.14 -27.76
C ASN A 75 -60.28 16.54 -27.97
N ASP A 76 -59.81 16.49 -29.21
CA ASP A 76 -58.44 16.06 -29.48
C ASP A 76 -57.45 16.92 -28.69
N ILE A 77 -56.56 16.26 -27.94
CA ILE A 77 -55.50 16.95 -27.22
C ILE A 77 -54.52 17.50 -28.27
N PRO A 78 -54.32 18.83 -28.33
CA PRO A 78 -53.42 19.42 -29.31
C PRO A 78 -51.98 18.92 -29.09
N LYS A 79 -51.23 18.78 -30.19
CA LYS A 79 -49.86 18.24 -30.17
C LYS A 79 -48.94 18.97 -29.18
N SER A 80 -49.08 20.30 -29.08
CA SER A 80 -48.33 21.12 -28.13
C SER A 80 -48.62 20.72 -26.68
N GLU A 81 -49.89 20.66 -26.29
CA GLU A 81 -50.30 20.30 -24.92
C GLU A 81 -49.88 18.87 -24.57
N ARG A 82 -50.11 17.91 -25.47
CA ARG A 82 -49.66 16.51 -25.29
C ARG A 82 -48.16 16.44 -25.04
N SER A 83 -47.36 17.13 -25.85
CA SER A 83 -45.90 17.14 -25.71
C SER A 83 -45.48 17.73 -24.36
N THR A 84 -46.13 18.79 -23.88
CA THR A 84 -45.80 19.40 -22.58
C THR A 84 -46.14 18.49 -21.41
N GLN A 85 -47.28 17.79 -21.47
CA GLN A 85 -47.70 16.85 -20.44
C GLN A 85 -46.77 15.63 -20.39
N LEU A 86 -46.43 15.04 -21.55
CA LEU A 86 -45.49 13.92 -21.65
C LEU A 86 -44.09 14.31 -21.16
N LYS A 87 -43.58 15.49 -21.54
CA LYS A 87 -42.29 16.01 -21.04
C LYS A 87 -42.30 16.22 -19.52
N THR A 88 -43.39 16.75 -18.96
CA THR A 88 -43.51 16.95 -17.51
C THR A 88 -43.53 15.60 -16.77
N TRP A 89 -44.31 14.64 -17.26
CA TRP A 89 -44.35 13.28 -16.72
C TRP A 89 -42.99 12.59 -16.84
N SER A 90 -42.34 12.71 -18.00
CA SER A 90 -41.02 12.16 -18.28
C SER A 90 -39.99 12.68 -17.27
N LYS A 91 -39.93 14.00 -17.04
CA LYS A 91 -38.99 14.62 -16.10
C LYS A 91 -39.20 14.14 -14.66
N ASN A 92 -40.45 14.10 -14.20
CA ASN A 92 -40.77 13.70 -12.83
C ASN A 92 -40.52 12.20 -12.60
N THR A 93 -40.92 11.36 -13.55
CA THR A 93 -40.76 9.91 -13.46
C THR A 93 -39.29 9.51 -13.59
N PHE A 94 -38.53 10.17 -14.48
CA PHE A 94 -37.11 9.91 -14.63
C PHE A 94 -36.32 10.28 -13.36
N LYS A 95 -36.64 11.41 -12.71
CA LYS A 95 -36.03 11.75 -11.41
C LYS A 95 -36.28 10.66 -10.35
N LEU A 96 -37.50 10.14 -10.28
CA LEU A 96 -37.82 9.04 -9.38
C LEU A 96 -37.02 7.79 -9.75
N PHE A 97 -37.01 7.41 -11.02
CA PHE A 97 -36.20 6.30 -11.54
C PHE A 97 -34.73 6.45 -11.15
N SER A 98 -34.10 7.60 -11.41
CA SER A 98 -32.69 7.83 -11.11
C SER A 98 -32.40 7.69 -9.62
N SER A 99 -33.26 8.25 -8.75
CA SER A 99 -33.08 8.12 -7.30
C SER A 99 -33.17 6.67 -6.81
N GLN A 100 -34.14 5.91 -7.32
CA GLN A 100 -34.34 4.51 -6.93
C GLN A 100 -33.28 3.60 -7.54
N ALA A 101 -32.84 3.88 -8.77
CA ALA A 101 -31.76 3.16 -9.42
C ALA A 101 -30.45 3.30 -8.63
N LYS A 102 -30.08 4.51 -8.21
CA LYS A 102 -28.89 4.73 -7.35
C LYS A 102 -28.96 3.91 -6.07
N LEU A 103 -30.06 3.99 -5.32
CA LEU A 103 -30.25 3.21 -4.08
C LEU A 103 -30.17 1.70 -4.30
N LYS A 104 -30.69 1.19 -5.42
CA LYS A 104 -30.60 -0.23 -5.74
C LYS A 104 -29.19 -0.64 -6.13
N LEU A 105 -28.46 0.23 -6.82
CA LEU A 105 -27.09 -0.03 -7.28
C LEU A 105 -26.06 -0.04 -6.15
N GLU A 106 -26.29 0.68 -5.04
CA GLU A 106 -25.41 0.67 -3.85
C GLU A 106 -25.10 -0.75 -3.33
N ALA A 107 -26.05 -1.68 -3.47
CA ALA A 107 -25.88 -3.07 -3.04
C ALA A 107 -24.92 -3.89 -3.94
N PHE A 108 -24.56 -3.38 -5.12
CA PHE A 108 -23.74 -4.09 -6.09
C PHE A 108 -22.27 -3.68 -5.98
N GLN A 109 -21.41 -4.67 -5.73
CA GLN A 109 -19.97 -4.45 -5.54
C GLN A 109 -19.13 -4.94 -6.72
N ASN A 110 -19.74 -5.69 -7.65
CA ASN A 110 -19.04 -6.21 -8.82
C ASN A 110 -18.98 -5.14 -9.92
N PHE A 111 -17.77 -4.65 -10.17
CA PHE A 111 -17.50 -3.62 -11.17
C PHE A 111 -17.87 -4.05 -12.59
N GLY A 112 -17.61 -5.31 -12.96
CA GLY A 112 -17.95 -5.83 -14.29
C GLY A 112 -19.45 -5.89 -14.54
N ASP A 113 -20.22 -6.37 -13.57
CA ASP A 113 -21.68 -6.47 -13.68
C ASP A 113 -22.35 -5.09 -13.88
N ILE A 114 -21.76 -4.04 -13.29
CA ILE A 114 -22.26 -2.67 -13.43
C ILE A 114 -21.90 -2.09 -14.81
N LEU A 115 -20.72 -2.42 -15.35
CA LEU A 115 -20.38 -2.05 -16.74
C LEU A 115 -21.27 -2.77 -17.76
N ASP A 116 -21.58 -4.04 -17.55
CA ASP A 116 -22.54 -4.76 -18.40
C ASP A 116 -23.93 -4.14 -18.32
N LEU A 117 -24.35 -3.71 -17.13
CA LEU A 117 -25.61 -2.97 -16.95
C LEU A 117 -25.57 -1.61 -17.63
N ARG A 118 -24.45 -0.86 -17.53
CA ARG A 118 -24.22 0.40 -18.24
C ARG A 118 -24.49 0.21 -19.72
N LYS A 119 -23.85 -0.81 -20.30
CA LYS A 119 -23.96 -1.12 -21.72
C LYS A 119 -25.41 -1.37 -22.14
N LYS A 120 -26.11 -2.24 -21.41
CA LYS A 120 -27.52 -2.57 -21.68
C LYS A 120 -28.47 -1.37 -21.51
N LEU A 121 -28.25 -0.51 -20.52
CA LEU A 121 -29.07 0.68 -20.30
C LEU A 121 -28.88 1.71 -21.42
N LEU A 122 -27.63 1.98 -21.80
CA LEU A 122 -27.30 2.91 -22.87
C LEU A 122 -27.80 2.39 -24.22
N GLU A 123 -27.56 1.12 -24.56
CA GLU A 123 -28.11 0.49 -25.78
C GLU A 123 -29.64 0.61 -25.83
N SER A 124 -30.33 0.33 -24.72
CA SER A 124 -31.80 0.42 -24.67
C SER A 124 -32.33 1.85 -24.85
N TRP A 125 -31.53 2.86 -24.52
CA TRP A 125 -31.89 4.27 -24.66
C TRP A 125 -31.54 4.82 -26.05
N LEU A 126 -30.30 4.60 -26.51
CA LEU A 126 -29.77 5.14 -27.78
C LEU A 126 -30.57 4.65 -29.00
N LEU A 127 -31.05 3.39 -28.95
CA LEU A 127 -31.89 2.79 -30.00
C LEU A 127 -33.28 3.42 -30.15
N VAL A 128 -33.73 4.25 -29.21
CA VAL A 128 -35.09 4.84 -29.19
C VAL A 128 -35.09 6.34 -28.88
N GLN A 129 -33.93 6.98 -28.89
CA GLN A 129 -33.71 8.32 -28.34
C GLN A 129 -34.45 9.42 -29.13
N SER A 130 -34.40 9.38 -30.46
CA SER A 130 -35.08 10.34 -31.34
C SER A 130 -36.59 10.09 -31.41
N SER A 131 -37.00 8.80 -31.30
CA SER A 131 -38.39 8.38 -31.44
C SER A 131 -39.21 8.47 -30.15
N THR A 132 -38.58 8.69 -28.99
CA THR A 132 -39.27 8.75 -27.68
C THR A 132 -39.49 10.20 -27.22
N PRO A 133 -40.73 10.63 -26.91
CA PRO A 133 -41.03 12.00 -26.49
C PRO A 133 -40.66 12.26 -25.03
N THR A 134 -39.36 12.36 -24.76
CA THR A 134 -38.81 12.66 -23.43
C THR A 134 -38.67 14.16 -23.16
N HIS A 135 -38.42 14.51 -21.90
CA HIS A 135 -38.16 15.88 -21.46
C HIS A 135 -36.93 16.51 -22.11
N SER A 136 -35.85 15.75 -22.30
CA SER A 136 -34.65 16.10 -23.05
C SER A 136 -33.81 14.85 -23.26
N ASN A 137 -33.31 14.65 -24.48
CA ASN A 137 -32.52 13.46 -24.80
C ASN A 137 -31.16 13.47 -24.08
N LEU A 138 -30.55 14.65 -23.97
CA LEU A 138 -29.30 14.85 -23.25
C LEU A 138 -29.49 14.69 -21.73
N GLU A 139 -30.57 15.23 -21.13
CA GLU A 139 -30.81 15.08 -19.68
C GLU A 139 -31.02 13.60 -19.29
N VAL A 140 -31.65 12.79 -20.16
CA VAL A 140 -31.79 11.34 -19.93
C VAL A 140 -30.45 10.63 -20.03
N LEU A 141 -29.65 10.91 -21.06
CA LEU A 141 -28.32 10.33 -21.24
C LEU A 141 -27.39 10.66 -20.07
N GLU A 142 -27.30 11.93 -19.69
CA GLU A 142 -26.52 12.38 -18.54
C GLU A 142 -26.99 11.73 -17.24
N GLY A 143 -28.31 11.60 -17.04
CA GLY A 143 -28.85 10.92 -15.88
C GLY A 143 -28.48 9.44 -15.81
N LEU A 144 -28.49 8.72 -16.95
CA LEU A 144 -28.06 7.33 -17.01
C LEU A 144 -26.56 7.19 -16.73
N ARG A 145 -25.74 8.08 -17.29
CA ARG A 145 -24.29 8.15 -17.02
C ARG A 145 -24.02 8.41 -15.54
N ASP A 146 -24.69 9.39 -14.95
CA ASP A 146 -24.56 9.77 -13.54
C ASP A 146 -24.94 8.61 -12.59
N ILE A 147 -26.05 7.91 -12.83
CA ILE A 147 -26.48 6.76 -12.01
C ILE A 147 -25.38 5.69 -11.94
N ILE A 148 -24.81 5.33 -13.10
CA ILE A 148 -23.83 4.25 -13.20
C ILE A 148 -22.45 4.70 -12.74
N ASN A 149 -21.97 5.84 -13.25
CA ASN A 149 -20.63 6.36 -12.91
C ASN A 149 -20.53 6.62 -11.41
N HIS A 150 -21.61 7.06 -10.75
CA HIS A 150 -21.64 7.21 -9.30
C HIS A 150 -21.30 5.89 -8.57
N GLN A 151 -21.92 4.77 -8.96
CA GLN A 151 -21.64 3.48 -8.34
C GLN A 151 -20.25 2.95 -8.71
N LEU A 152 -19.81 3.12 -9.96
CA LEU A 152 -18.47 2.73 -10.39
C LEU A 152 -17.40 3.49 -9.58
N ILE A 153 -17.55 4.81 -9.43
CA ILE A 153 -16.67 5.65 -8.61
C ILE A 153 -16.69 5.19 -7.15
N PHE A 154 -17.86 4.89 -6.59
CA PHE A 154 -17.96 4.38 -5.21
C PHE A 154 -17.16 3.09 -5.02
N ILE A 155 -17.23 2.14 -5.95
CA ILE A 155 -16.46 0.89 -5.92
C ILE A 155 -14.95 1.16 -6.05
N LEU A 156 -14.55 2.11 -6.91
CA LEU A 156 -13.15 2.52 -7.03
C LEU A 156 -12.64 3.12 -5.73
N GLN A 157 -13.41 4.00 -5.09
CA GLN A 157 -13.07 4.59 -3.79
C GLN A 157 -12.94 3.52 -2.70
N GLY A 158 -13.78 2.47 -2.71
CA GLY A 158 -13.69 1.32 -1.81
C GLY A 158 -12.36 0.55 -1.88
N GLN A 159 -11.54 0.72 -2.91
CA GLN A 159 -10.21 0.10 -2.98
C GLN A 159 -9.26 0.60 -1.90
N SER A 160 -9.43 1.86 -1.48
CA SER A 160 -8.68 2.46 -0.39
C SER A 160 -8.95 1.73 0.94
N GLU A 161 -10.16 1.22 1.14
CA GLU A 161 -10.52 0.41 2.31
C GLU A 161 -9.80 -0.96 2.29
N GLY A 162 -9.64 -1.56 1.11
CA GLY A 162 -8.92 -2.84 0.97
C GLY A 162 -7.47 -2.76 1.44
N ILE A 163 -6.75 -1.70 1.04
CA ILE A 163 -5.36 -1.49 1.49
C ILE A 163 -5.30 -0.98 2.94
N ALA A 164 -6.32 -0.24 3.42
CA ALA A 164 -6.44 0.10 4.83
C ALA A 164 -6.64 -1.15 5.70
N SER A 165 -7.41 -2.14 5.23
CA SER A 165 -7.57 -3.43 5.88
C SER A 165 -6.25 -4.19 6.00
N LEU A 166 -5.46 -4.22 4.92
CA LEU A 166 -4.10 -4.77 4.96
C LEU A 166 -3.24 -4.05 6.01
N GLY A 167 -3.34 -2.73 6.10
CA GLY A 167 -2.67 -1.94 7.15
C GLY A 167 -3.07 -2.38 8.56
N ARG A 168 -4.36 -2.59 8.81
CA ARG A 168 -4.86 -3.10 10.10
C ARG A 168 -4.36 -4.51 10.39
N GLU A 169 -4.37 -5.41 9.40
CA GLU A 169 -3.85 -6.77 9.53
C GLU A 169 -2.34 -6.78 9.87
N ILE A 170 -1.55 -5.94 9.20
CA ILE A 170 -0.13 -5.74 9.52
C ILE A 170 0.02 -5.32 11.00
N MET A 171 -0.76 -4.34 11.45
CA MET A 171 -0.70 -3.85 12.83
C MET A 171 -1.14 -4.90 13.86
N LEU A 172 -2.14 -5.71 13.54
CA LEU A 172 -2.58 -6.83 14.39
C LEU A 172 -1.46 -7.87 14.56
N ILE A 173 -0.81 -8.28 13.47
CA ILE A 173 0.32 -9.21 13.54
C ILE A 173 1.46 -8.61 14.37
N ILE A 174 1.75 -7.33 14.19
CA ILE A 174 2.80 -6.63 14.96
C ILE A 174 2.51 -6.62 16.46
N SER A 175 1.25 -6.48 16.87
CA SER A 175 0.87 -6.56 18.28
C SER A 175 1.13 -7.97 18.86
N CYS A 176 0.93 -9.01 18.05
CA CYS A 176 1.09 -10.42 18.43
C CYS A 176 2.54 -10.92 18.42
N LEU A 177 3.47 -10.25 17.71
CA LEU A 177 4.90 -10.62 17.62
C LEU A 177 5.66 -10.59 18.97
N SER A 178 4.98 -10.29 20.08
CA SER A 178 5.54 -10.08 21.41
C SER A 178 5.57 -11.35 22.30
N THR A 179 4.89 -12.44 21.91
CA THR A 179 4.78 -13.67 22.72
C THR A 179 5.69 -14.78 22.21
N GLY A 180 6.95 -14.78 22.66
CA GLY A 180 7.80 -15.95 22.97
C GLY A 180 8.14 -17.03 21.93
N GLU A 181 7.35 -17.25 20.88
CA GLU A 181 7.45 -18.45 20.03
C GLU A 181 7.85 -18.14 18.57
N SER A 182 7.57 -16.94 18.07
CA SER A 182 7.82 -16.58 16.66
C SER A 182 9.29 -16.20 16.35
N GLY A 183 10.15 -16.11 17.37
CA GLY A 183 11.61 -15.99 17.18
C GLY A 183 12.25 -17.19 16.48
N ASN A 184 11.56 -18.35 16.48
CA ASN A 184 12.03 -19.61 15.86
C ASN A 184 11.51 -19.85 14.43
N ASN A 185 10.69 -18.96 13.86
CA ASN A 185 10.13 -19.15 12.52
C ASN A 185 11.04 -18.63 11.38
N ARG A 186 12.27 -18.22 11.71
CA ARG A 186 13.26 -17.81 10.71
C ARG A 186 14.07 -19.01 10.27
N HIS A 187 13.65 -19.62 9.17
CA HIS A 187 14.40 -20.71 8.58
C HIS A 187 15.65 -20.19 7.87
N SER A 188 16.82 -20.52 8.40
CA SER A 188 18.09 -20.27 7.72
C SER A 188 18.10 -20.92 6.34
N LEU A 189 18.78 -20.30 5.37
CA LEU A 189 19.07 -20.94 4.08
C LEU A 189 19.86 -22.23 4.25
N TRP A 190 20.57 -22.36 5.36
CA TRP A 190 21.39 -23.53 5.70
C TRP A 190 20.69 -24.52 6.64
N ASP A 191 19.39 -24.34 6.92
CA ASP A 191 18.62 -25.29 7.71
C ASP A 191 18.44 -26.61 6.93
N PRO A 192 18.84 -27.77 7.50
CA PRO A 192 18.73 -29.08 6.87
C PRO A 192 17.33 -29.41 6.33
N LYS A 193 16.27 -28.81 6.91
CA LYS A 193 14.89 -28.98 6.43
C LYS A 193 14.70 -28.50 4.99
N LEU A 194 15.52 -27.58 4.49
CA LEU A 194 15.46 -27.12 3.10
C LEU A 194 15.84 -28.24 2.12
N ALA A 195 16.81 -29.07 2.49
CA ALA A 195 17.27 -30.20 1.68
C ALA A 195 16.23 -31.33 1.60
N SER A 196 15.28 -31.37 2.54
CA SER A 196 14.16 -32.31 2.54
C SER A 196 12.89 -31.80 1.85
N VAL A 197 12.91 -30.59 1.28
CA VAL A 197 11.77 -30.07 0.52
C VAL A 197 11.63 -30.86 -0.78
N ASP A 198 10.39 -31.13 -1.19
CA ASP A 198 10.11 -31.87 -2.41
C ASP A 198 10.67 -31.16 -3.67
N PHE A 199 11.37 -31.93 -4.50
CA PHE A 199 11.95 -31.52 -5.78
C PHE A 199 11.08 -31.91 -6.99
N SER A 200 9.94 -32.54 -6.77
CA SER A 200 8.96 -32.83 -7.82
C SER A 200 8.46 -31.54 -8.51
N GLU A 201 7.82 -31.68 -9.67
CA GLU A 201 7.31 -30.54 -10.48
C GLU A 201 8.37 -29.46 -10.79
N GLY A 202 9.59 -29.87 -11.13
CA GLY A 202 10.66 -28.93 -11.48
C GLY A 202 11.19 -28.12 -10.29
N ALA A 203 11.11 -28.69 -9.09
CA ALA A 203 11.56 -28.13 -7.83
C ALA A 203 10.91 -26.78 -7.49
N LYS A 204 9.64 -26.60 -7.86
CA LYS A 204 8.88 -25.35 -7.63
C LYS A 204 8.80 -24.99 -6.15
N SER A 205 8.48 -25.97 -5.29
CA SER A 205 8.39 -25.80 -3.84
C SER A 205 9.75 -25.43 -3.24
N PHE A 206 10.82 -26.13 -3.63
CA PHE A 206 12.19 -25.79 -3.24
C PHE A 206 12.58 -24.37 -3.64
N LYS A 207 12.35 -23.98 -4.91
CA LYS A 207 12.64 -22.62 -5.39
C LYS A 207 11.87 -21.56 -4.60
N SER A 208 10.58 -21.80 -4.34
CA SER A 208 9.77 -20.90 -3.53
C SER A 208 10.32 -20.74 -2.12
N GLU A 209 10.75 -21.85 -1.50
CA GLU A 209 11.28 -21.84 -0.15
C GLU A 209 12.64 -21.13 -0.05
N VAL A 210 13.53 -21.35 -1.04
CA VAL A 210 14.80 -20.60 -1.15
C VAL A 210 14.52 -19.10 -1.26
N VAL A 211 13.58 -18.70 -2.13
CA VAL A 211 13.19 -17.29 -2.28
C VAL A 211 12.62 -16.74 -0.97
N ASN A 212 11.71 -17.47 -0.32
CA ASN A 212 11.09 -17.05 0.92
C ASN A 212 12.12 -16.83 2.03
N ARG A 213 13.06 -17.76 2.22
CA ARG A 213 14.15 -17.62 3.20
C ARG A 213 15.11 -16.49 2.85
N SER A 214 15.49 -16.37 1.58
CA SER A 214 16.39 -15.29 1.12
C SER A 214 15.82 -13.89 1.31
N LEU A 215 14.48 -13.76 1.29
CA LEU A 215 13.76 -12.51 1.52
C LEU A 215 13.23 -12.41 2.96
N GLY A 216 13.57 -13.35 3.84
CA GLY A 216 13.11 -13.35 5.24
C GLY A 216 11.58 -13.40 5.41
N ARG A 217 10.86 -13.99 4.45
CA ARG A 217 9.40 -14.16 4.47
C ARG A 217 9.04 -15.28 5.43
N GLY A 218 8.32 -14.93 6.49
CA GLY A 218 7.67 -15.90 7.39
C GLY A 218 6.25 -16.24 6.93
N THR A 219 5.61 -17.16 7.64
CA THR A 219 4.22 -17.58 7.38
C THR A 219 3.25 -16.40 7.39
N GLU A 220 3.38 -15.52 8.38
CA GLU A 220 2.55 -14.32 8.53
C GLU A 220 2.77 -13.33 7.39
N SER A 221 4.03 -13.16 6.95
CA SER A 221 4.36 -12.33 5.79
C SER A 221 3.77 -12.88 4.49
N LEU A 222 3.74 -14.20 4.32
CA LEU A 222 3.16 -14.85 3.14
C LEU A 222 1.64 -14.68 3.07
N ILE A 223 0.94 -14.81 4.21
CA ILE A 223 -0.51 -14.57 4.29
C ILE A 223 -0.84 -13.13 3.90
N LEU A 224 -0.14 -12.15 4.46
CA LEU A 224 -0.32 -10.74 4.12
C LEU A 224 0.03 -10.46 2.64
N LEU A 225 1.08 -11.10 2.11
CA LEU A 225 1.47 -10.94 0.73
C LEU A 225 0.40 -11.47 -0.23
N ASP A 226 -0.24 -12.58 0.10
CA ASP A 226 -1.35 -13.12 -0.70
C ASP A 226 -2.60 -12.21 -0.64
N SER A 227 -2.93 -11.68 0.54
CA SER A 227 -3.98 -10.67 0.72
C SER A 227 -3.72 -9.43 -0.16
N TYR A 228 -2.50 -8.90 -0.10
CA TYR A 228 -2.07 -7.78 -0.93
C TYR A 228 -2.10 -8.09 -2.43
N GLN A 229 -1.64 -9.28 -2.85
CA GLN A 229 -1.67 -9.70 -4.25
C GLN A 229 -3.10 -9.88 -4.77
N THR A 230 -4.00 -10.38 -3.95
CA THR A 230 -5.41 -10.53 -4.30
C THR A 230 -6.08 -9.17 -4.48
N TRP A 231 -5.80 -8.22 -3.59
CA TRP A 231 -6.22 -6.83 -3.74
C TRP A 231 -5.64 -6.20 -5.02
N LEU A 232 -4.34 -6.38 -5.28
CA LEU A 232 -3.68 -5.81 -6.46
C LEU A 232 -4.25 -6.36 -7.77
N ARG A 233 -4.50 -7.68 -7.84
CA ARG A 233 -5.17 -8.31 -9.00
C ARG A 233 -6.55 -7.70 -9.25
N ALA A 234 -7.32 -7.40 -8.19
CA ALA A 234 -8.62 -6.75 -8.33
C ALA A 234 -8.51 -5.29 -8.79
N VAL A 235 -7.46 -4.56 -8.38
CA VAL A 235 -7.14 -3.21 -8.87
C VAL A 235 -6.82 -3.24 -10.37
N GLU A 236 -5.90 -4.11 -10.79
CA GLU A 236 -5.49 -4.25 -12.19
C GLU A 236 -6.64 -4.71 -13.11
N ALA A 237 -7.49 -5.61 -12.62
CA ALA A 237 -8.67 -6.05 -13.35
C ALA A 237 -9.64 -4.89 -13.62
N ARG A 238 -9.89 -4.02 -12.64
CA ARG A 238 -10.76 -2.84 -12.82
C ARG A 238 -10.16 -1.84 -13.79
N SER A 239 -8.85 -1.58 -13.73
CA SER A 239 -8.19 -0.73 -14.74
C SER A 239 -8.31 -1.31 -16.15
N SER A 240 -8.19 -2.64 -16.29
CA SER A 240 -8.36 -3.32 -17.59
C SER A 240 -9.80 -3.17 -18.11
N LEU A 241 -10.80 -3.26 -17.22
CA LEU A 241 -12.21 -3.04 -17.57
C LEU A 241 -12.48 -1.58 -17.98
N ILE A 242 -11.91 -0.59 -17.28
CA ILE A 242 -12.01 0.83 -17.64
C ILE A 242 -11.39 1.06 -19.02
N HIS A 243 -10.22 0.46 -19.30
CA HIS A 243 -9.62 0.57 -20.63
C HIS A 243 -10.50 -0.07 -21.71
N GLY A 244 -11.14 -1.20 -21.40
CA GLY A 244 -12.04 -1.90 -22.31
C GLY A 244 -13.24 -1.05 -22.79
N MET A 245 -13.69 -0.08 -21.98
CA MET A 245 -14.78 0.84 -22.35
C MET A 245 -14.49 1.65 -23.62
N LYS A 246 -13.22 1.88 -23.94
CA LYS A 246 -12.80 2.64 -25.13
C LYS A 246 -13.01 1.88 -26.45
N ALA A 247 -13.31 0.59 -26.38
CA ALA A 247 -13.47 -0.28 -27.55
C ALA A 247 -14.93 -0.48 -27.97
N ASP A 248 -15.89 0.07 -27.20
CA ASP A 248 -17.30 -0.01 -27.55
C ASP A 248 -17.62 0.95 -28.72
N ASN A 249 -18.16 0.41 -29.82
CA ASN A 249 -18.58 1.22 -30.96
C ASN A 249 -20.00 1.76 -30.73
N TRP A 250 -20.11 2.97 -30.18
CA TRP A 250 -21.40 3.60 -29.90
C TRP A 250 -22.04 4.24 -31.13
N GLU A 251 -21.25 4.57 -32.15
CA GLU A 251 -21.73 5.22 -33.39
C GLU A 251 -22.77 4.36 -34.12
N ASP A 252 -22.54 3.04 -34.21
CA ASP A 252 -23.45 2.09 -34.87
C ASP A 252 -24.79 1.87 -34.13
N ILE A 253 -24.91 2.31 -32.87
CA ILE A 253 -26.06 2.02 -31.99
C ILE A 253 -27.05 3.19 -31.94
N VAL A 254 -26.59 4.40 -32.23
CA VAL A 254 -27.43 5.60 -32.22
C VAL A 254 -28.41 5.54 -33.40
N GLU A 255 -29.67 5.92 -33.19
CA GLU A 255 -30.64 6.00 -34.30
C GLU A 255 -30.15 6.94 -35.43
N ASP A 256 -30.21 6.48 -36.68
CA ASP A 256 -29.75 7.18 -37.90
C ASP A 256 -30.37 8.58 -38.13
N ASP A 257 -31.48 8.89 -37.45
CA ASP A 257 -32.21 10.15 -37.60
C ASP A 257 -31.57 11.33 -36.81
N ASN A 258 -30.44 11.12 -36.14
CA ASN A 258 -29.75 12.14 -35.34
C ASN A 258 -28.67 12.90 -36.13
N ASP A 259 -28.43 14.16 -35.76
CA ASP A 259 -27.36 15.00 -36.34
C ASP A 259 -25.97 14.41 -36.04
N GLU A 260 -25.04 14.49 -37.00
CA GLU A 260 -23.64 14.00 -36.86
C GLU A 260 -22.96 14.58 -35.60
N ASP A 261 -23.14 15.89 -35.35
CA ASP A 261 -22.59 16.56 -34.16
C ASP A 261 -23.09 15.96 -32.83
N VAL A 262 -24.33 15.43 -32.81
CA VAL A 262 -24.92 14.78 -31.63
C VAL A 262 -24.34 13.37 -31.45
N ILE A 263 -24.13 12.65 -32.54
CA ILE A 263 -23.50 11.32 -32.52
C ILE A 263 -22.06 11.44 -32.02
N ASP A 264 -21.30 12.39 -32.55
CA ASP A 264 -19.92 12.68 -32.13
C ASP A 264 -19.84 13.03 -30.64
N HIS A 265 -20.77 13.86 -30.15
CA HIS A 265 -20.84 14.21 -28.73
C HIS A 265 -21.11 13.00 -27.84
N ILE A 266 -22.07 12.15 -28.21
CA ILE A 266 -22.40 10.92 -27.46
C ILE A 266 -21.19 9.99 -27.43
N HIS A 267 -20.55 9.77 -28.59
CA HIS A 267 -19.39 8.91 -28.70
C HIS A 267 -18.22 9.41 -27.84
N GLY A 268 -17.87 10.70 -27.94
CA GLY A 268 -16.81 11.32 -27.12
C GLY A 268 -17.10 11.18 -25.61
N CYS A 269 -18.33 11.42 -25.20
CA CYS A 269 -18.72 11.27 -23.80
C CYS A 269 -18.60 9.83 -23.27
N LEU A 270 -18.96 8.83 -24.06
CA LEU A 270 -19.01 7.43 -23.62
C LEU A 270 -17.68 6.69 -23.76
N THR A 271 -16.86 7.08 -24.74
CA THR A 271 -15.58 6.44 -25.11
C THR A 271 -14.37 7.19 -24.54
N GLU A 272 -14.45 8.51 -24.34
CA GLU A 272 -13.34 9.34 -23.85
C GLU A 272 -13.58 9.88 -22.44
N ASP A 273 -14.65 10.66 -22.23
CA ASP A 273 -14.89 11.38 -20.97
C ASP A 273 -15.12 10.41 -19.80
N ASP A 274 -16.06 9.46 -19.97
CA ASP A 274 -16.42 8.50 -18.92
C ASP A 274 -15.21 7.63 -18.51
N PRO A 275 -14.43 7.00 -19.42
CA PRO A 275 -13.24 6.26 -19.05
C PRO A 275 -12.15 7.15 -18.43
N ALA A 276 -11.97 8.39 -18.88
CA ALA A 276 -11.01 9.32 -18.30
C ALA A 276 -11.36 9.67 -16.85
N LEU A 277 -12.62 9.97 -16.57
CA LEU A 277 -13.14 10.23 -15.23
C LEU A 277 -12.91 9.04 -14.29
N LEU A 278 -13.24 7.82 -14.75
CA LEU A 278 -13.04 6.61 -13.94
C LEU A 278 -11.57 6.30 -13.71
N GLN A 279 -10.71 6.54 -14.69
CA GLN A 279 -9.26 6.37 -14.54
C GLN A 279 -8.68 7.37 -13.53
N GLU A 280 -9.09 8.64 -13.56
CA GLU A 280 -8.67 9.65 -12.59
C GLU A 280 -9.10 9.28 -11.17
N GLU A 281 -10.37 8.92 -10.97
CA GLU A 281 -10.87 8.50 -9.65
C GLU A 281 -10.20 7.20 -9.17
N HIS A 282 -9.90 6.27 -10.09
CA HIS A 282 -9.12 5.07 -9.76
C HIS A 282 -7.74 5.43 -9.23
N GLN A 283 -7.00 6.29 -9.92
CA GLN A 283 -5.69 6.77 -9.47
C GLN A 283 -5.74 7.49 -8.12
N LYS A 284 -6.71 8.38 -7.96
CA LYS A 284 -6.93 9.14 -6.73
C LYS A 284 -7.21 8.21 -5.55
N SER A 285 -8.07 7.21 -5.74
CA SER A 285 -8.38 6.22 -4.70
C SER A 285 -7.14 5.42 -4.26
N LEU A 286 -6.27 5.04 -5.21
CA LEU A 286 -5.00 4.36 -4.93
C LEU A 286 -4.05 5.27 -4.15
N LYS A 287 -3.89 6.54 -4.56
CA LYS A 287 -3.06 7.52 -3.85
C LYS A 287 -3.54 7.72 -2.41
N ILE A 288 -4.86 7.81 -2.19
CA ILE A 288 -5.45 7.91 -0.85
C ILE A 288 -5.15 6.65 -0.04
N GLY A 289 -5.37 5.47 -0.61
CA GLY A 289 -5.13 4.19 0.05
C GLY A 289 -3.67 4.00 0.52
N PHE A 290 -2.70 4.28 -0.34
CA PHE A 290 -1.28 4.18 0.03
C PHE A 290 -0.85 5.24 1.06
N LYS A 291 -1.38 6.47 0.98
CA LYS A 291 -1.15 7.50 2.01
C LYS A 291 -1.72 7.06 3.36
N GLY A 292 -2.93 6.49 3.36
CA GLY A 292 -3.56 5.92 4.55
C GLY A 292 -2.76 4.77 5.15
N LEU A 293 -2.27 3.84 4.32
CA LEU A 293 -1.38 2.77 4.76
C LEU A 293 -0.09 3.31 5.37
N GLN A 294 0.54 4.29 4.73
CA GLN A 294 1.75 4.93 5.26
C GLN A 294 1.51 5.59 6.62
N ALA A 295 0.38 6.30 6.79
CA ALA A 295 0.01 6.90 8.06
C ALA A 295 -0.20 5.82 9.14
N ALA A 296 -0.95 4.76 8.84
CA ALA A 296 -1.20 3.67 9.78
C ALA A 296 0.09 2.98 10.24
N LEU A 297 1.04 2.77 9.33
CA LEU A 297 2.36 2.22 9.68
C LEU A 297 3.19 3.19 10.53
N ALA A 298 3.14 4.50 10.25
CA ALA A 298 3.86 5.52 11.01
C ALA A 298 3.32 5.63 12.44
N ASP A 299 1.99 5.68 12.60
CA ASP A 299 1.33 5.66 13.89
C ASP A 299 1.67 4.39 14.67
N GLY A 300 1.71 3.26 13.94
CA GLY A 300 2.14 1.98 14.48
C GLY A 300 3.54 2.00 15.09
N ILE A 301 4.52 2.58 14.38
CA ILE A 301 5.91 2.68 14.85
C ILE A 301 6.01 3.48 16.15
N ASN A 302 5.27 4.58 16.26
CA ASN A 302 5.24 5.42 17.47
C ASN A 302 4.63 4.70 18.67
N LEU A 303 3.71 3.76 18.44
CA LEU A 303 3.02 2.98 19.47
C LEU A 303 3.77 1.71 19.89
N PHE A 304 4.95 1.44 19.33
CA PHE A 304 5.71 0.25 19.68
C PHE A 304 6.14 0.28 21.16
N PRO A 305 5.84 -0.78 21.94
CA PRO A 305 6.49 -0.95 23.22
C PRO A 305 7.99 -1.14 22.98
N GLU A 306 8.83 -0.64 23.89
CA GLU A 306 10.29 -0.77 23.78
C GLU A 306 10.73 -2.24 23.73
N SER A 307 9.94 -3.16 24.29
CA SER A 307 10.13 -4.61 24.12
C SER A 307 9.93 -5.05 22.67
N HIS A 308 10.95 -5.71 22.09
CA HIS A 308 10.93 -6.28 20.74
C HIS A 308 10.72 -5.25 19.60
N LYS A 309 10.99 -3.96 19.85
CA LYS A 309 10.86 -2.87 18.88
C LYS A 309 11.61 -3.16 17.56
N ALA A 310 12.81 -3.74 17.64
CA ALA A 310 13.60 -4.12 16.48
C ALA A 310 12.98 -5.22 15.62
N LEU A 311 12.41 -6.27 16.23
CA LEU A 311 11.75 -7.35 15.48
C LEU A 311 10.53 -6.82 14.72
N LYS A 312 9.75 -5.93 15.36
CA LYS A 312 8.62 -5.24 14.74
C LYS A 312 9.07 -4.33 13.59
N ALA A 313 10.16 -3.60 13.77
CA ALA A 313 10.75 -2.76 12.73
C ALA A 313 11.23 -3.58 11.53
N VAL A 314 11.86 -4.74 11.76
CA VAL A 314 12.26 -5.67 10.69
C VAL A 314 11.06 -6.17 9.90
N PHE A 315 9.98 -6.56 10.60
CA PHE A 315 8.76 -7.02 9.93
C PHE A 315 8.15 -5.93 9.05
N ILE A 316 8.02 -4.70 9.56
CA ILE A 316 7.54 -3.56 8.76
C ILE A 316 8.43 -3.32 7.54
N LEU A 317 9.76 -3.31 7.70
CA LEU A 317 10.68 -3.10 6.57
C LEU A 317 10.48 -4.13 5.46
N ARG A 318 10.30 -5.40 5.83
CA ARG A 318 10.00 -6.47 4.87
C ARG A 318 8.68 -6.21 4.15
N MET A 319 7.62 -5.87 4.88
CA MET A 319 6.32 -5.54 4.27
C MET A 319 6.40 -4.32 3.35
N ILE A 320 7.08 -3.25 3.76
CA ILE A 320 7.32 -2.06 2.93
C ILE A 320 8.04 -2.46 1.64
N ARG A 321 9.07 -3.30 1.72
CA ARG A 321 9.81 -3.78 0.55
C ARG A 321 8.91 -4.57 -0.40
N GLU A 322 8.12 -5.50 0.11
CA GLU A 322 7.21 -6.31 -0.70
C GLU A 322 6.13 -5.46 -1.38
N ILE A 323 5.57 -4.49 -0.66
CA ILE A 323 4.58 -3.55 -1.21
C ILE A 323 5.22 -2.69 -2.30
N ARG A 324 6.37 -2.04 -2.02
CA ARG A 324 7.09 -1.20 -2.98
C ARG A 324 7.40 -1.90 -4.29
N ASN A 325 7.83 -3.17 -4.22
CA ASN A 325 8.20 -3.95 -5.40
C ASN A 325 7.02 -4.22 -6.34
N LYS A 326 5.78 -4.10 -5.85
CA LYS A 326 4.56 -4.40 -6.60
C LYS A 326 3.57 -3.24 -6.61
N ILE A 327 4.03 -2.01 -6.35
CA ILE A 327 3.19 -0.82 -6.56
C ILE A 327 2.84 -0.77 -8.06
N PRO A 328 1.56 -0.60 -8.43
CA PRO A 328 1.15 -0.55 -9.83
C PRO A 328 1.58 0.78 -10.47
N SER A 329 2.86 0.92 -10.78
CA SER A 329 3.47 2.14 -11.32
C SER A 329 2.86 2.59 -12.66
N LYS A 330 2.41 1.63 -13.47
CA LYS A 330 1.69 1.88 -14.72
C LYS A 330 0.35 2.58 -14.51
N LEU A 331 -0.28 2.37 -13.35
CA LEU A 331 -1.57 2.98 -13.04
C LEU A 331 -1.40 4.40 -12.48
N LEU A 332 -0.26 4.72 -11.88
CA LEU A 332 0.01 5.99 -11.20
C LEU A 332 0.72 7.04 -12.09
N ASP A 333 0.59 6.93 -13.43
CA ASP A 333 1.15 7.87 -14.41
C ASP A 333 2.63 8.23 -14.23
N GLY A 334 3.42 7.28 -13.74
CA GLY A 334 4.85 7.51 -13.52
C GLY A 334 5.19 8.51 -12.41
N GLU A 335 4.19 9.05 -11.69
CA GLU A 335 4.46 9.69 -10.40
C GLU A 335 5.05 8.64 -9.47
N GLN A 336 6.33 8.79 -9.14
CA GLN A 336 6.97 7.96 -8.12
C GLN A 336 6.28 8.27 -6.79
N LEU A 337 5.31 7.44 -6.44
CA LEU A 337 4.74 7.44 -5.12
C LEU A 337 5.88 7.12 -4.14
N ASP A 338 6.33 8.13 -3.40
CA ASP A 338 7.37 8.03 -2.36
C ASP A 338 6.83 7.29 -1.11
N PHE A 339 6.28 6.08 -1.30
CA PHE A 339 5.68 5.29 -0.24
C PHE A 339 6.73 4.91 0.82
N ALA A 340 6.51 5.34 2.06
CA ALA A 340 7.28 5.02 3.26
C ALA A 340 8.78 5.37 3.22
N ARG A 341 9.22 6.28 2.32
CA ARG A 341 10.64 6.59 2.10
C ARG A 341 11.34 7.04 3.38
N ASN A 342 10.76 8.01 4.07
CA ASN A 342 11.30 8.56 5.32
C ASN A 342 11.28 7.53 6.46
N MET A 343 10.22 6.73 6.52
CA MET A 343 10.03 5.67 7.53
C MET A 343 11.11 4.59 7.43
N THR A 344 11.62 4.30 6.23
CA THR A 344 12.68 3.30 6.06
C THR A 344 13.95 3.67 6.85
N LEU A 345 14.31 4.95 6.89
CA LEU A 345 15.49 5.42 7.64
C LEU A 345 15.27 5.31 9.15
N GLU A 346 14.08 5.69 9.62
CA GLU A 346 13.69 5.57 11.03
C GLU A 346 13.73 4.11 11.50
N LEU A 347 13.17 3.19 10.70
CA LEU A 347 13.19 1.76 10.99
C LEU A 347 14.62 1.19 11.03
N HIS A 348 15.50 1.58 10.11
CA HIS A 348 16.91 1.21 10.17
C HIS A 348 17.58 1.74 11.45
N THR A 349 17.23 2.95 11.88
CA THR A 349 17.77 3.55 13.11
C THR A 349 17.35 2.74 14.34
N ILE A 350 16.08 2.37 14.44
CA ILE A 350 15.56 1.50 15.52
C ILE A 350 16.34 0.18 15.59
N ILE A 351 16.56 -0.47 14.43
CA ILE A 351 17.29 -1.74 14.36
C ILE A 351 18.75 -1.56 14.76
N ALA A 352 19.40 -0.49 14.28
CA ALA A 352 20.79 -0.20 14.60
C ALA A 352 20.97 0.09 16.11
N THR A 353 20.06 0.86 16.71
CA THR A 353 20.07 1.11 18.16
C THR A 353 19.93 -0.18 18.95
N ASP A 354 19.01 -1.08 18.57
CA ASP A 354 18.84 -2.37 19.25
C ASP A 354 20.11 -3.22 19.18
N ILE A 355 20.73 -3.36 17.99
CA ILE A 355 22.00 -4.08 17.86
C ILE A 355 23.09 -3.46 18.74
N VAL A 356 23.21 -2.13 18.77
CA VAL A 356 24.16 -1.43 19.64
C VAL A 356 23.89 -1.73 21.12
N THR A 357 22.62 -1.79 21.55
CA THR A 357 22.29 -2.15 22.93
C THR A 357 22.67 -3.59 23.27
N GLN A 358 22.45 -4.54 22.36
CA GLN A 358 22.89 -5.93 22.51
C GLN A 358 24.42 -6.04 22.59
N LEU A 359 25.14 -5.19 21.86
CA LEU A 359 26.61 -5.13 21.83
C LEU A 359 27.22 -4.33 22.98
N SER A 360 26.43 -3.69 23.84
CA SER A 360 26.91 -2.83 24.93
C SER A 360 27.97 -3.50 25.82
N THR A 361 27.83 -4.80 26.10
CA THR A 361 28.81 -5.58 26.88
C THR A 361 30.13 -5.81 26.14
N HIS A 362 30.11 -5.88 24.82
CA HIS A 362 31.30 -6.02 23.98
C HIS A 362 31.98 -4.66 23.77
N ILE A 363 31.19 -3.59 23.60
CA ILE A 363 31.67 -2.21 23.51
C ILE A 363 32.36 -1.82 24.83
N THR A 364 31.77 -2.13 25.98
CA THR A 364 32.38 -1.84 27.30
C THR A 364 33.67 -2.64 27.58
N LYS A 365 33.89 -3.78 26.92
CA LYS A 365 35.15 -4.55 26.99
C LYS A 365 36.31 -3.91 26.24
N LEU A 366 36.06 -2.86 25.45
CA LEU A 366 37.12 -2.01 24.88
C LEU A 366 37.80 -1.14 25.95
N LYS A 367 37.24 -1.04 27.16
CA LYS A 367 37.80 -0.23 28.25
C LYS A 367 39.19 -0.75 28.65
N PRO A 368 40.23 0.10 28.68
CA PRO A 368 41.58 -0.36 29.01
C PRO A 368 41.90 -0.47 30.51
N PHE A 369 41.05 0.04 31.43
CA PHE A 369 41.64 0.58 32.68
C PHE A 369 41.18 0.04 34.03
N LYS A 370 40.26 -0.92 34.13
CA LYS A 370 39.84 -1.35 35.49
C LYS A 370 40.56 -2.57 36.04
N ASN A 371 40.89 -3.59 35.23
CA ASN A 371 41.39 -4.87 35.77
C ASN A 371 42.48 -5.57 34.92
N PHE A 372 43.08 -4.91 33.93
CA PHE A 372 44.08 -5.58 33.08
C PHE A 372 45.48 -5.47 33.68
N HIS A 373 45.92 -6.53 34.36
CA HIS A 373 47.30 -6.71 34.79
C HIS A 373 48.29 -6.90 33.60
N LYS A 374 47.79 -6.99 32.36
CA LYS A 374 48.59 -7.24 31.15
C LYS A 374 47.91 -6.70 29.89
N CYS A 375 48.67 -6.02 29.03
CA CYS A 375 48.22 -5.66 27.69
C CYS A 375 48.09 -6.92 26.81
N SER A 376 46.86 -7.25 26.41
CA SER A 376 46.59 -8.44 25.59
C SER A 376 47.22 -8.31 24.21
N GLY A 377 48.03 -9.28 23.79
CA GLY A 377 48.70 -9.27 22.49
C GLY A 377 50.06 -8.55 22.47
N ARG A 378 50.55 -8.05 23.62
CA ARG A 378 51.84 -7.36 23.73
C ARG A 378 53.04 -8.16 23.20
N THR A 379 52.99 -9.49 23.29
CA THR A 379 54.03 -10.42 22.79
C THR A 379 54.08 -10.51 21.26
N LEU A 380 53.07 -9.97 20.57
CA LEU A 380 52.93 -9.99 19.12
C LEU A 380 53.23 -8.62 18.52
N TRP A 381 53.79 -7.70 19.30
CA TRP A 381 54.18 -6.38 18.83
C TRP A 381 55.50 -6.47 18.06
N GLU A 382 55.61 -5.70 16.99
CA GLU A 382 56.75 -5.74 16.08
C GLU A 382 57.30 -4.33 15.81
N GLY A 383 58.59 -4.24 15.53
CA GLY A 383 59.29 -3.02 15.16
C GLY A 383 60.17 -2.42 16.26
N LYS A 384 60.75 -1.25 15.97
CA LYS A 384 61.50 -0.42 16.92
C LYS A 384 60.93 1.02 16.81
N PRO A 385 60.15 1.51 17.79
CA PRO A 385 59.66 0.81 18.99
C PRO A 385 58.68 -0.33 18.65
N GLU A 386 58.52 -1.27 19.58
CA GLU A 386 57.55 -2.36 19.45
C GLU A 386 56.14 -1.78 19.44
N LEU A 387 55.38 -2.02 18.36
CA LEU A 387 54.03 -1.51 18.18
C LEU A 387 53.08 -2.65 17.80
N PRO A 388 51.78 -2.55 18.10
CA PRO A 388 50.80 -3.54 17.67
C PRO A 388 50.73 -3.64 16.14
N VAL A 389 50.50 -4.87 15.66
CA VAL A 389 50.27 -5.20 14.25
C VAL A 389 48.87 -5.79 14.01
N GLN A 390 48.10 -6.01 15.07
CA GLN A 390 46.78 -6.61 15.04
C GLN A 390 45.87 -6.05 16.14
N PRO A 391 44.54 -6.08 15.97
CA PRO A 391 43.59 -5.62 16.96
C PRO A 391 43.56 -6.55 18.17
N SER A 392 43.06 -6.03 19.29
CA SER A 392 42.86 -6.83 20.49
C SER A 392 41.76 -7.88 20.28
N PRO A 393 41.74 -8.96 21.08
CA PRO A 393 40.64 -9.90 21.07
C PRO A 393 39.28 -9.27 21.35
N ALA A 394 39.22 -8.14 22.06
CA ALA A 394 37.98 -7.43 22.35
C ALA A 394 37.44 -6.73 21.09
N ALA A 395 38.30 -5.99 20.37
CA ALA A 395 37.92 -5.31 19.14
C ALA A 395 37.52 -6.29 18.03
N PHE A 396 38.26 -7.39 17.86
CA PHE A 396 37.92 -8.42 16.89
C PHE A 396 36.60 -9.14 17.24
N LYS A 397 36.40 -9.51 18.52
CA LYS A 397 35.14 -10.13 18.98
C LYS A 397 33.94 -9.20 18.86
N LEU A 398 34.12 -7.89 18.99
CA LEU A 398 33.07 -6.90 18.75
C LEU A 398 32.59 -6.96 17.30
N LEU A 399 33.50 -6.90 16.32
CA LEU A 399 33.15 -7.01 14.90
C LEU A 399 32.49 -8.35 14.56
N ARG A 400 33.02 -9.46 15.12
CA ARG A 400 32.40 -10.78 14.93
C ARG A 400 31.00 -10.85 15.50
N LYS A 401 30.77 -10.32 16.72
CA LYS A 401 29.45 -10.34 17.33
C LYS A 401 28.47 -9.42 16.59
N LEU A 402 28.95 -8.30 16.06
CA LEU A 402 28.18 -7.42 15.19
C LEU A 402 27.70 -8.15 13.94
N GLU A 403 28.59 -8.85 13.24
CA GLU A 403 28.25 -9.62 12.05
C GLU A 403 27.22 -10.72 12.35
N VAL A 404 27.41 -11.48 13.44
CA VAL A 404 26.42 -12.46 13.89
C VAL A 404 25.06 -11.81 14.20
N SER A 405 25.05 -10.68 14.92
CA SER A 405 23.80 -9.95 15.20
C SER A 405 23.11 -9.43 13.93
N MET A 406 23.88 -9.08 12.90
CA MET A 406 23.33 -8.72 11.59
C MET A 406 22.74 -9.94 10.87
N GLU A 407 23.44 -11.07 10.89
CA GLU A 407 22.99 -12.34 10.28
C GLU A 407 21.71 -12.87 10.96
N ASP A 408 21.62 -12.82 12.28
CA ASP A 408 20.46 -13.24 13.08
C ASP A 408 19.18 -12.48 12.69
N LEU A 409 19.31 -11.23 12.24
CA LEU A 409 18.18 -10.43 11.76
C LEU A 409 17.75 -10.82 10.33
N GLY A 410 18.71 -11.25 9.51
CA GLY A 410 18.53 -11.69 8.14
C GLY A 410 19.38 -10.87 7.17
N PRO A 411 20.03 -11.51 6.18
CA PRO A 411 20.85 -10.82 5.18
C PRO A 411 20.04 -9.86 4.29
N ASP A 412 18.73 -10.08 4.20
CA ASP A 412 17.79 -9.38 3.33
C ASP A 412 17.56 -7.90 3.69
N LEU A 413 17.99 -7.49 4.88
CA LEU A 413 17.78 -6.15 5.43
C LEU A 413 18.95 -5.20 5.13
N TRP A 414 20.13 -5.73 4.84
CA TRP A 414 21.37 -4.96 4.82
C TRP A 414 21.68 -4.42 3.44
N ASN A 415 21.14 -3.24 3.15
CA ASN A 415 21.56 -2.41 2.01
C ASN A 415 22.60 -1.35 2.45
N PRO A 416 23.28 -0.66 1.51
CA PRO A 416 24.29 0.35 1.85
C PRO A 416 23.77 1.45 2.80
N THR A 417 22.50 1.85 2.68
CA THR A 417 21.89 2.83 3.58
C THR A 417 21.73 2.29 4.99
N ALA A 418 21.17 1.08 5.15
CA ALA A 418 21.03 0.43 6.46
C ALA A 418 22.39 0.25 7.14
N LEU A 419 23.40 -0.17 6.37
CA LEU A 419 24.76 -0.33 6.86
C LEU A 419 25.38 1.00 7.29
N SER A 420 25.14 2.08 6.54
CA SER A 420 25.63 3.41 6.90
C SER A 420 25.05 3.90 8.23
N VAL A 421 23.75 3.66 8.46
CA VAL A 421 23.08 4.00 9.73
C VAL A 421 23.68 3.19 10.87
N LEU A 422 23.84 1.87 10.70
CA LEU A 422 24.44 0.99 11.70
C LEU A 422 25.88 1.42 12.05
N LYS A 423 26.71 1.73 11.05
CA LYS A 423 28.09 2.21 11.25
C LYS A 423 28.11 3.51 12.05
N VAL A 424 27.18 4.44 11.79
CA VAL A 424 27.06 5.71 12.55
C VAL A 424 26.64 5.46 14.00
N GLU A 425 25.64 4.61 14.23
CA GLU A 425 25.18 4.28 15.60
C GLU A 425 26.27 3.62 16.44
N ILE A 426 27.03 2.70 15.86
CA ILE A 426 28.15 2.03 16.56
C ILE A 426 29.26 3.03 16.90
N LYS A 427 29.62 3.90 15.96
CA LYS A 427 30.60 4.96 16.22
C LYS A 427 30.16 5.87 17.36
N ARG A 428 28.89 6.28 17.36
CA ARG A 428 28.32 7.10 18.44
C ARG A 428 28.41 6.40 19.79
N ALA A 429 28.11 5.10 19.85
CA ALA A 429 28.20 4.32 21.07
C ALA A 429 29.64 4.19 21.59
N ILE A 430 30.61 4.02 20.68
CA ILE A 430 32.04 3.97 21.03
C ILE A 430 32.51 5.36 21.51
N ASN A 431 32.14 6.45 20.83
CA ASN A 431 32.48 7.81 21.24
C ASN A 431 31.91 8.15 22.63
N LYS A 432 30.65 7.81 22.89
CA LYS A 432 30.04 7.98 24.22
C LYS A 432 30.80 7.23 25.32
N LEU A 433 31.26 6.01 25.01
CA LEU A 433 32.11 5.24 25.93
C LEU A 433 33.43 5.95 26.23
N LEU A 434 34.06 6.56 25.23
CA LEU A 434 35.32 7.30 25.36
C LEU A 434 35.13 8.57 26.21
N GLU A 435 34.09 9.36 25.93
CA GLU A 435 33.72 10.57 26.67
C GLU A 435 33.42 10.27 28.15
N ASP A 436 32.63 9.24 28.43
CA ASP A 436 32.32 8.79 29.80
C ASP A 436 33.58 8.38 30.59
N ASN A 437 34.64 7.95 29.90
CA ASN A 437 35.91 7.61 30.54
C ASN A 437 36.75 8.87 30.81
N HIS A 438 36.83 9.80 29.86
CA HIS A 438 37.54 11.07 30.05
C HIS A 438 36.95 11.90 31.20
N ALA A 439 35.63 11.94 31.32
CA ALA A 439 34.96 12.63 32.43
C ALA A 439 35.25 11.99 33.80
N LYS A 440 35.45 10.67 33.86
CA LYS A 440 35.77 9.95 35.10
C LYS A 440 37.25 10.07 35.48
N GLU A 441 38.16 10.12 34.50
CA GLU A 441 39.59 10.34 34.76
C GLU A 441 39.90 11.75 35.29
N GLN A 442 39.11 12.77 34.91
CA GLN A 442 39.27 14.14 35.42
C GLN A 442 38.67 14.35 36.82
N ALA A 443 37.79 13.46 37.28
CA ALA A 443 37.09 13.58 38.57
C ALA A 443 37.83 12.95 39.77
N ASP A 444 38.96 12.24 39.56
CA ASP A 444 39.80 11.63 40.61
C ASP A 444 41.14 12.38 40.78
N PRO A 445 41.19 13.54 41.49
CA PRO A 445 42.45 14.13 41.91
C PRO A 445 42.94 13.49 43.22
N LYS A 446 44.14 12.89 43.18
CA LYS A 446 44.90 12.43 44.36
C LYS A 446 44.99 13.54 45.41
N THR A 447 44.33 13.36 46.55
CA THR A 447 44.56 14.18 47.75
C THR A 447 45.64 13.52 48.59
N THR A 448 46.84 14.10 48.59
CA THR A 448 47.84 13.89 49.65
C THR A 448 48.68 15.15 49.80
N SER A 449 48.29 16.01 50.74
CA SER A 449 49.18 16.96 51.41
C SER A 449 49.52 16.38 52.78
N PHE A 450 50.82 16.19 52.99
CA PHE A 450 51.48 15.68 54.19
C PHE A 450 51.26 16.57 55.41
N GLU A 451 51.14 15.96 56.59
CA GLU A 451 51.73 16.49 57.83
C GLU A 451 52.30 15.36 58.71
N ASN A 452 53.41 15.70 59.37
CA ASN A 452 54.47 14.86 59.92
C ASN A 452 54.12 13.83 61.01
N GLY A 453 54.94 12.76 61.09
CA GLY A 453 55.59 12.40 62.36
C GLY A 453 55.57 10.94 62.84
N VAL A 454 56.77 10.33 62.84
CA VAL A 454 57.29 9.29 63.76
C VAL A 454 57.12 7.80 63.36
N ALA A 455 58.23 7.09 63.57
CA ALA A 455 58.65 5.78 63.06
C ALA A 455 57.92 4.56 63.62
N GLN A 456 57.78 3.51 62.78
CA GLN A 456 58.31 2.15 63.05
C GLN A 456 58.11 1.23 61.82
N GLN A 457 58.98 0.22 61.75
CA GLN A 457 59.23 -0.70 60.63
C GLN A 457 58.10 -1.71 60.35
N GLU A 458 58.16 -2.24 59.12
CA GLU A 458 57.64 -3.53 58.64
C GLU A 458 56.12 -3.70 58.43
N GLN A 459 55.66 -3.55 57.18
CA GLN A 459 55.51 -4.68 56.25
C GLN A 459 55.16 -4.21 54.84
N GLN A 460 55.93 -4.71 53.89
CA GLN A 460 55.86 -4.50 52.45
C GLN A 460 54.66 -5.25 51.87
N THR A 461 53.67 -4.54 51.33
CA THR A 461 52.82 -5.04 50.25
C THR A 461 52.84 -4.02 49.11
N VAL A 462 53.46 -4.45 48.01
CA VAL A 462 53.72 -3.72 46.78
C VAL A 462 52.40 -3.32 46.11
N SER A 463 52.13 -2.02 46.01
CA SER A 463 51.12 -1.47 45.09
C SER A 463 51.75 -0.40 44.19
N GLY A 464 52.67 -0.83 43.34
CA GLY A 464 53.13 -0.03 42.19
C GLY A 464 52.31 -0.43 40.97
N TYR A 465 51.36 0.41 40.56
CA TYR A 465 50.81 0.32 39.21
C TYR A 465 51.91 0.75 38.23
N ASP A 466 52.44 -0.17 37.42
CA ASP A 466 53.46 0.13 36.42
C ASP A 466 52.86 1.03 35.31
N SER A 467 53.34 2.27 35.23
CA SER A 467 52.96 3.27 34.23
C SER A 467 53.16 2.79 32.78
N SER A 468 54.09 1.86 32.56
CA SER A 468 54.38 1.23 31.26
C SER A 468 53.22 0.35 30.75
N THR A 469 52.60 -0.44 31.63
CA THR A 469 51.49 -1.32 31.25
C THR A 469 50.25 -0.51 30.88
N GLN A 470 50.03 0.62 31.56
CA GLN A 470 48.95 1.55 31.23
C GLN A 470 49.17 2.23 29.87
N GLN A 471 50.42 2.58 29.54
CA GLN A 471 50.78 3.13 28.24
C GLN A 471 50.63 2.10 27.11
N ASP A 472 51.00 0.84 27.35
CA ASP A 472 50.82 -0.23 26.37
C ASP A 472 49.33 -0.49 26.07
N CYS A 473 48.47 -0.47 27.10
CA CYS A 473 47.02 -0.62 26.91
C CYS A 473 46.42 0.57 26.15
N LYS A 474 46.94 1.79 26.38
CA LYS A 474 46.59 3.01 25.64
C LYS A 474 46.93 2.91 24.15
N ILE A 475 48.15 2.43 23.83
CA ILE A 475 48.60 2.21 22.45
C ILE A 475 47.75 1.12 21.76
N GLN A 476 47.43 0.03 22.46
CA GLN A 476 46.55 -1.01 21.92
C GLN A 476 45.12 -0.49 21.67
N LEU A 477 44.56 0.29 22.59
CA LEU A 477 43.24 0.91 22.38
C LEU A 477 43.27 1.85 21.16
N LEU A 478 44.33 2.64 21.00
CA LEU A 478 44.48 3.51 19.83
C LEU A 478 44.48 2.70 18.52
N PHE A 479 45.21 1.58 18.48
CA PHE A 479 45.18 0.67 17.34
C PHE A 479 43.78 0.10 17.10
N ASP A 480 43.09 -0.35 18.15
CA ASP A 480 41.74 -0.91 18.08
C ASP A 480 40.74 0.11 17.54
N LEU A 481 40.82 1.37 17.98
CA LEU A 481 39.97 2.45 17.47
C LEU A 481 40.23 2.73 15.99
N MET A 482 41.49 2.78 15.55
CA MET A 482 41.82 2.95 14.12
C MET A 482 41.35 1.76 13.28
N TYR A 483 41.46 0.54 13.81
CA TYR A 483 40.96 -0.67 13.16
C TYR A 483 39.43 -0.64 13.01
N LEU A 484 38.71 -0.31 14.09
CA LEU A 484 37.25 -0.14 14.08
C LEU A 484 36.82 1.04 13.18
N GLU A 485 37.60 2.12 13.13
CA GLU A 485 37.34 3.24 12.23
C GLU A 485 37.33 2.78 10.77
N ASN A 486 38.33 1.98 10.38
CA ASN A 486 38.40 1.42 9.03
C ASN A 486 37.20 0.53 8.70
N ALA A 487 36.74 -0.29 9.65
CA ALA A 487 35.54 -1.11 9.48
C ALA A 487 34.24 -0.28 9.37
N MET A 488 34.18 0.86 10.07
CA MET A 488 33.00 1.73 10.11
C MET A 488 33.08 2.90 9.10
N LYS A 489 34.02 2.88 8.16
CA LYS A 489 34.06 3.86 7.06
C LYS A 489 32.80 3.70 6.20
N SER A 490 32.16 4.85 5.92
CA SER A 490 31.05 4.98 4.99
C SER A 490 31.42 6.06 3.98
N ASN A 491 31.05 5.87 2.71
CA ASN A 491 31.30 6.82 1.62
C ASN A 491 30.59 8.18 1.83
N THR A 492 29.69 8.28 2.79
CA THR A 492 28.86 9.46 3.11
C THR A 492 29.31 10.24 4.35
N ALA A 493 30.49 9.96 4.91
CA ALA A 493 30.88 10.50 6.21
C ALA A 493 31.22 12.01 6.19
N THR A 494 30.38 12.82 6.85
CA THR A 494 30.71 14.17 7.34
C THR A 494 31.71 14.08 8.50
N ARG A 495 32.53 15.13 8.72
CA ARG A 495 33.57 15.20 9.78
C ARG A 495 33.06 14.89 11.19
N GLU A 496 31.79 15.14 11.47
CA GLU A 496 31.11 14.87 12.76
C GLU A 496 30.94 13.37 13.06
N ASN A 497 31.05 12.49 12.06
CA ASN A 497 30.87 11.03 12.18
C ASN A 497 32.21 10.25 12.25
N SER A 498 33.30 10.91 12.62
CA SER A 498 34.58 10.26 12.90
C SER A 498 34.57 9.67 14.32
N LEU A 499 35.33 8.59 14.54
CA LEU A 499 35.66 8.22 15.92
C LEU A 499 36.53 9.36 16.48
N THR A 500 36.16 9.88 17.65
CA THR A 500 36.92 10.94 18.32
C THR A 500 38.16 10.29 18.92
N ILE A 501 39.22 10.20 18.12
CA ILE A 501 40.51 9.77 18.63
C ILE A 501 41.07 10.93 19.43
N HIS A 502 40.96 10.89 20.75
CA HIS A 502 41.61 11.87 21.64
C HIS A 502 43.12 11.65 21.64
N THR A 503 43.77 12.08 20.55
CA THR A 503 45.22 12.00 20.33
C THR A 503 46.00 12.79 21.38
N GLU A 504 45.41 13.88 21.87
CA GLU A 504 45.99 14.78 22.88
C GLU A 504 46.11 14.12 24.28
N ALA A 505 45.26 13.14 24.61
CA ALA A 505 45.27 12.46 25.91
C ALA A 505 46.32 11.33 26.01
N LEU A 506 46.92 10.93 24.88
CA LEU A 506 47.76 9.72 24.79
C LEU A 506 49.26 10.02 24.77
N GLN A 507 49.68 11.28 24.54
CA GLN A 507 51.09 11.70 24.46
C GLN A 507 51.94 10.80 23.52
N VAL A 508 51.37 10.40 22.37
CA VAL A 508 52.00 9.49 21.40
C VAL A 508 52.63 10.31 20.27
N GLU A 509 53.87 9.99 19.89
CA GLU A 509 54.60 10.66 18.81
C GLU A 509 53.90 10.51 17.45
N ASN A 510 53.94 11.55 16.60
CA ASN A 510 53.29 11.55 15.29
C ASN A 510 53.74 10.39 14.37
N GLU A 511 55.02 10.00 14.41
CA GLU A 511 55.54 8.89 13.60
C GLU A 511 54.95 7.53 14.02
N THR A 512 54.80 7.31 15.32
CA THR A 512 54.16 6.10 15.84
C THR A 512 52.66 6.07 15.49
N MET A 513 51.97 7.22 15.51
CA MET A 513 50.57 7.32 15.08
C MET A 513 50.40 6.94 13.60
N GLU A 514 51.26 7.45 12.72
CA GLU A 514 51.20 7.14 11.29
C GLU A 514 51.53 5.67 10.99
N THR A 515 52.45 5.09 11.77
CA THR A 515 52.76 3.66 11.70
C THR A 515 51.57 2.80 12.14
N LEU A 516 50.92 3.15 13.25
CA LEU A 516 49.70 2.47 13.73
C LEU A 516 48.56 2.57 12.71
N ARG A 517 48.37 3.75 12.12
CA ARG A 517 47.36 3.97 11.07
C ARG A 517 47.61 3.06 9.86
N LYS A 518 48.82 3.03 9.32
CA LYS A 518 49.18 2.16 8.19
C LYS A 518 48.98 0.67 8.51
N ARG A 519 49.40 0.24 9.71
CA ARG A 519 49.23 -1.15 10.14
C ARG A 519 47.76 -1.53 10.34
N SER A 520 46.95 -0.64 10.90
CA SER A 520 45.50 -0.86 11.07
C SER A 520 44.77 -1.01 9.73
N ILE A 521 45.14 -0.20 8.73
CA ILE A 521 44.59 -0.29 7.36
C ILE A 521 45.01 -1.62 6.73
N ALA A 522 46.30 -1.96 6.78
CA ALA A 522 46.80 -3.21 6.21
C ALA A 522 46.16 -4.45 6.85
N TYR A 523 45.94 -4.44 8.16
CA TYR A 523 45.27 -5.54 8.85
C TYR A 523 43.78 -5.61 8.50
N TRP A 524 43.09 -4.48 8.39
CA TRP A 524 41.70 -4.43 7.91
C TRP A 524 41.58 -4.99 6.49
N GLU A 525 42.44 -4.57 5.56
CA GLU A 525 42.43 -5.08 4.17
C GLU A 525 42.61 -6.61 4.11
N ARG A 526 43.41 -7.18 5.01
CA ARG A 526 43.57 -8.65 5.13
C ARG A 526 42.36 -9.35 5.74
N THR A 527 41.60 -8.67 6.61
CA THR A 527 40.53 -9.29 7.41
C THR A 527 39.11 -8.91 7.00
N ARG A 528 38.91 -7.90 6.15
CA ARG A 528 37.60 -7.37 5.78
C ARG A 528 36.64 -8.41 5.20
N LEU A 529 37.17 -9.40 4.47
CA LEU A 529 36.37 -10.49 3.88
C LEU A 529 35.75 -11.41 4.95
N LEU A 530 36.34 -11.49 6.14
CA LEU A 530 35.79 -12.26 7.25
C LEU A 530 34.52 -11.64 7.83
N PHE A 531 34.24 -10.37 7.52
CA PHE A 531 33.10 -9.63 8.04
C PHE A 531 32.06 -9.29 6.97
N GLY A 532 32.14 -9.97 5.81
CA GLY A 532 31.16 -9.90 4.72
C GLY A 532 30.73 -8.47 4.39
N LEU A 533 29.46 -8.16 4.70
CA LEU A 533 28.80 -6.88 4.43
C LEU A 533 29.51 -5.66 5.04
N LEU A 534 30.25 -5.81 6.13
CA LEU A 534 31.01 -4.71 6.75
C LEU A 534 32.27 -4.35 5.95
N GLY A 535 32.81 -5.31 5.20
CA GLY A 535 34.02 -5.18 4.38
C GLY A 535 33.80 -4.59 2.99
N CYS A 536 32.54 -4.37 2.59
CA CYS A 536 32.13 -3.83 1.30
C CYS A 536 31.94 -2.31 1.28
#